data_AF-A0A950DJ71-F1
#
_entry.id   AF-A0A950DJ71-F1
#
_cell.length_a   1.000
_cell.length_b   1.000
_cell.length_c   1.000
_cell.angle_alpha   90.00
_cell.angle_beta   90.00
_cell.angle_gamma   90.00
#
_symmetry.space_group_name_H-M   'P 1'
#
loop_
_entity.id
_entity.type
_entity.pdbx_description
1 polymer ?
#
loop_
_entity_poly.entity_id
_entity_poly.type
_entity_poly.pdbx_seq_one_letter_code
_entity_poly.pdbx_strand_id
1 'polypeptide(L)' 'MTRLRKLMLEELQRRNFSADTTRGYVGAVEQFANYFAKPPDRLGPDHIRQWQAYLLHERKLAVGTVVNRVAAL' A
#
# COMPACT_ATOMS: atom_id res chain seq x y z
N MET A 1 3.32 -11.65 -11.74
CA MET A 1 4.17 -11.14 -10.64
C MET A 1 5.02 -9.99 -11.20
N THR A 2 4.90 -8.76 -10.70
CA THR A 2 5.74 -7.63 -11.17
C THR A 2 7.08 -7.62 -10.42
N ARG A 3 8.13 -7.03 -11.02
CA ARG A 3 9.45 -6.89 -10.36
C ARG A 3 9.34 -6.19 -9.00
N LEU A 4 8.54 -5.12 -8.92
CA LEU A 4 8.35 -4.38 -7.67
C LEU A 4 7.63 -5.23 -6.61
N ARG A 5 6.62 -6.03 -6.98
CA ARG A 5 5.96 -6.95 -6.04
C ARG A 5 6.94 -7.96 -5.47
N LYS A 6 7.84 -8.50 -6.30
CA LYS A 6 8.83 -9.48 -5.85
C LYS A 6 9.80 -8.86 -4.83
N LEU A 7 10.35 -7.69 -5.14
CA LEU A 7 11.24 -6.95 -4.24
C LEU A 7 10.56 -6.61 -2.90
N MET A 8 9.29 -6.20 -2.94
CA MET A 8 8.51 -5.93 -1.74
C MET A 8 8.33 -7.19 -0.88
N LEU A 9 8.00 -8.33 -1.48
CA LEU A 9 7.88 -9.61 -0.76
C LEU A 9 9.21 -10.03 -0.12
N GLU A 10 10.31 -9.91 -0.86
CA GLU A 10 11.66 -10.20 -0.36
C GLU A 10 12.03 -9.30 0.83
N GLU A 11 11.72 -8.00 0.75
CA GLU A 11 11.97 -7.05 1.83
C GLU A 11 11.10 -7.30 3.06
N LEU A 12 9.82 -7.63 2.87
CA LEU A 12 8.92 -7.94 3.98
C LEU A 12 9.33 -9.23 4.69
N GLN A 13 9.74 -10.24 3.93
CA GLN A 13 10.28 -11.48 4.48
C GLN A 13 11.60 -11.24 5.23
N ARG A 14 12.52 -10.43 4.67
CA ARG A 14 13.79 -10.07 5.30
C ARG A 14 13.60 -9.37 6.65
N ARG A 15 12.52 -8.60 6.79
CA ARG A 15 12.15 -7.89 8.03
C ARG A 15 11.33 -8.76 9.00
N ASN A 16 11.16 -10.05 8.70
CA ASN A 16 10.42 -11.02 9.52
C ASN A 16 8.94 -10.62 9.75
N PHE A 17 8.30 -9.99 8.76
CA PHE A 17 6.86 -9.73 8.82
C PHE A 17 6.06 -11.03 8.72
N SER A 18 4.92 -11.07 9.42
CA SER A 18 4.00 -12.20 9.32
C SER A 18 3.43 -12.33 7.89
N ALA A 19 2.99 -13.54 7.53
CA ALA A 19 2.32 -13.77 6.26
C ALA A 19 1.05 -12.92 6.11
N ASP A 20 0.35 -12.65 7.22
CA ASP A 20 -0.87 -11.84 7.21
C ASP A 20 -0.56 -10.36 6.94
N THR A 21 0.43 -9.82 7.64
CA THR A 21 0.93 -8.46 7.39
C THR A 21 1.43 -8.30 5.96
N THR A 22 2.13 -9.31 5.44
CA THR A 22 2.63 -9.32 4.07
C THR A 22 1.50 -9.25 3.05
N ARG A 23 0.46 -10.09 3.21
CA ARG A 23 -0.75 -10.03 2.36
C ARG A 23 -1.43 -8.67 2.44
N GLY A 24 -1.58 -8.12 3.65
CA GLY A 24 -2.19 -6.82 3.87
C GLY A 24 -1.43 -5.69 3.15
N TYR A 25 -0.10 -5.67 3.28
CA TYR A 25 0.74 -4.64 2.68
C TYR A 25 0.75 -4.73 1.15
N VAL A 26 0.88 -5.93 0.60
CA VAL A 26 0.81 -6.14 -0.85
C VAL A 26 -0.55 -5.71 -1.40
N GLY A 27 -1.65 -6.06 -0.72
CA GLY A 27 -2.99 -5.64 -1.10
C GLY A 27 -3.21 -4.13 -0.99
N ALA A 28 -2.53 -3.45 -0.06
CA ALA A 28 -2.57 -2.00 0.07
C ALA A 28 -1.89 -1.30 -1.12
N VAL A 29 -0.70 -1.77 -1.53
CA VAL A 29 0.02 -1.26 -2.71
C VAL A 29 -0.78 -1.52 -4.00
N GLU A 30 -1.43 -2.68 -4.13
CA GLU A 30 -2.32 -2.96 -5.27
C GLU A 30 -3.49 -1.97 -5.33
N GLN A 31 -4.16 -1.71 -4.20
CA GLN A 31 -5.26 -0.76 -4.14
C GLN A 31 -4.82 0.67 -4.45
N PHE A 32 -3.62 1.05 -4.01
CA PHE A 32 -3.02 2.34 -4.31
C PHE A 32 -2.74 2.50 -5.81
N ALA A 33 -2.10 1.51 -6.44
CA ALA A 33 -1.84 1.51 -7.88
C ALA A 33 -3.14 1.54 -8.70
N ASN A 34 -4.15 0.77 -8.28
CA ASN A 34 -5.45 0.72 -8.94
C ASN A 34 -6.20 2.05 -8.83
N TYR A 35 -6.15 2.73 -7.68
CA TYR A 35 -6.80 4.03 -7.48
C TYR A 35 -6.30 5.09 -8.48
N PHE A 36 -5.00 5.10 -8.77
CA PHE A 36 -4.41 6.04 -9.73
C PHE A 36 -4.30 5.50 -11.16
N ALA A 37 -4.70 4.25 -11.40
CA ALA A 37 -4.50 3.52 -12.65
C ALA A 37 -3.07 3.63 -13.19
N LYS A 38 -2.08 3.60 -12.29
CA LYS A 38 -0.67 3.80 -12.61
C LYS A 38 0.21 2.75 -11.92
N PRO A 39 1.33 2.36 -12.56
CA PRO A 39 2.33 1.53 -11.91
C PRO A 39 2.82 2.18 -10.59
N PRO A 40 2.96 1.40 -9.50
CA PRO A 40 3.37 1.92 -8.20
C PRO A 40 4.74 2.61 -8.20
N ASP A 41 5.63 2.25 -9.12
CA ASP A 41 6.93 2.90 -9.36
C ASP A 41 6.81 4.32 -9.95
N ARG A 42 5.63 4.74 -10.41
CA ARG A 42 5.33 6.09 -10.91
C ARG A 42 4.53 6.94 -9.93
N LEU A 43 4.24 6.39 -8.75
CA LEU A 43 3.48 7.07 -7.70
C LEU A 43 4.45 7.59 -6.64
N GLY A 44 4.08 8.70 -6.00
CA GLY A 44 4.97 9.44 -5.10
C GLY A 44 4.20 10.14 -3.98
N PRO A 45 4.85 11.02 -3.20
CA PRO A 45 4.29 11.58 -1.97
C PRO A 45 2.94 12.30 -2.14
N ASP A 46 2.72 13.00 -3.26
CA ASP A 46 1.43 13.66 -3.54
C ASP A 46 0.29 12.65 -3.72
N HIS A 47 0.58 11.53 -4.37
CA HIS A 47 -0.38 10.44 -4.56
C HIS A 47 -0.70 9.78 -3.21
N ILE A 48 0.29 9.62 -2.33
CA ILE A 48 0.08 9.09 -0.97
C ILE A 48 -0.88 9.99 -0.18
N ARG A 49 -0.66 11.31 -0.21
CA ARG A 49 -1.54 12.29 0.46
C ARG A 49 -2.97 12.24 -0.07
N GLN A 50 -3.14 12.20 -1.39
CA GLN A 50 -4.46 12.08 -2.02
C GLN A 50 -5.16 10.77 -1.65
N TRP A 51 -4.43 9.66 -1.65
CA TRP A 51 -4.98 8.36 -1.29
C TRP A 51 -5.35 8.28 0.20
N GLN A 52 -4.53 8.84 1.09
CA GLN A 52 -4.86 8.94 2.51
C GLN A 52 -6.15 9.74 2.73
N ALA A 53 -6.31 10.87 2.04
CA ALA A 53 -7.53 11.68 2.09
C ALA A 53 -8.75 10.89 1.56
N TYR A 54 -8.61 10.19 0.43
CA TYR A 54 -9.63 9.29 -0.12
C TYR A 54 -10.05 8.22 0.90
N LEU A 55 -9.09 7.56 1.55
CA LEU A 55 -9.38 6.50 2.52
C LEU A 55 -10.13 7.01 3.77
N LEU A 56 -9.81 8.24 4.21
CA LEU A 56 -10.43 8.86 5.40
C LEU A 56 -11.79 9.48 5.09
N HIS A 57 -11.88 10.27 4.01
CA HIS A 57 -13.06 11.12 3.77
C HIS A 57 -14.10 10.42 2.89
N GLU A 58 -13.66 9.70 1.87
CA GLU A 58 -14.57 9.05 0.92
C GLU A 58 -14.90 7.64 1.37
N ARG A 59 -13.89 6.84 1.71
CA ARG A 59 -14.06 5.46 2.19
C ARG A 59 -14.41 5.36 3.67
N LYS A 60 -14.22 6.44 4.44
CA LYS A 60 -14.57 6.53 5.87
C LYS A 60 -14.01 5.37 6.70
N LEU A 61 -12.78 4.94 6.38
CA LEU A 61 -12.13 3.86 7.11
C LEU A 61 -11.66 4.34 8.48
N ALA A 62 -11.60 3.39 9.43
CA ALA A 62 -11.00 3.66 10.73
C ALA A 62 -9.53 4.10 10.57
N VAL A 63 -9.09 5.06 11.39
CA VAL A 63 -7.75 5.65 11.30
C VAL A 63 -6.65 4.60 11.33
N GLY A 64 -6.74 3.60 12.23
CA GLY A 64 -5.75 2.52 12.30
C GLY A 64 -5.67 1.70 11.00
N THR A 65 -6.79 1.49 10.31
CA THR A 65 -6.80 0.83 9.00
C THR A 65 -6.12 1.67 7.94
N VAL A 66 -6.32 3.00 7.96
CA VAL A 66 -5.65 3.93 7.03
C VAL A 66 -4.15 3.95 7.29
N VAL A 67 -3.73 4.06 8.55
CA VAL A 67 -2.32 4.02 8.95
C VAL A 67 -1.64 2.74 8.45
N ASN A 68 -2.26 1.57 8.67
CA ASN A 68 -1.70 0.30 8.19
C ASN A 68 -1.57 0.24 6.66
N ARG A 69 -2.52 0.84 5.93
CA ARG A 69 -2.50 0.87 4.46
C ARG A 69 -1.43 1.84 3.93
N VAL A 70 -1.28 3.00 4.55
CA VAL A 70 -0.28 4.02 4.18
C VAL A 70 1.13 3.56 4.55
N ALA A 71 1.31 2.86 5.67
CA ALA A 71 2.61 2.31 6.10
C ALA A 71 3.18 1.23 5.15
N ALA A 72 2.37 0.74 4.21
CA ALA A 72 2.79 -0.21 3.20
C ALA A 72 3.38 0.45 1.94
N LEU A 73 3.27 1.79 1.80
CA LEU A 73 3.75 2.59 0.66
C LEU A 73 5.11 3.24 0.98
#